data_AF-A0A2E9R3V4-F1
#
_entry.id   AF-A0A2E9R3V4-F1
#
_cell.length_a   1.000
_cell.length_b   1.000
_cell.length_c   1.000
_cell.angle_alpha   90.00
_cell.angle_beta   90.00
_cell.angle_gamma   90.00
#
_symmetry.space_group_name_H-M   'P 1'
#
loop_
_entity.id
_entity.type
_entity.pdbx_description
1 polymer ?
#
loop_
_entity_poly.entity_id
_entity_poly.type
_entity_poly.pdbx_seq_one_letter_code
_entity_poly.pdbx_strand_id
1 'polypeptide(L)'
;MIAVDIDRNHPTQVLTKAWHFAFGGPSGASPLVQNGVVYFDGSGLNPGDDGQPHLFAVTEQNVNGSLQPQLLWSKNDINGNVQASFAVDPRGGFWSFGVGSGTLERRSMTTGAILTSINVTSLLGQRGTYSPSSAITIAGPASQPVMLVGAIAAQSVAIPFRRSWVMAIDLNTSGLLWKVRVDNSDHQLDFTSTQFAVTQASNPIVVFSSQLQGARAIGLP
;
A
#
# COMPACT_ATOMS: atom_id res chain seq x y z
N MET A 1 7.86 -6.47 -15.20
CA MET A 1 6.40 -6.25 -15.14
C MET A 1 5.83 -6.47 -16.54
N ILE A 2 4.76 -7.23 -16.69
CA ILE A 2 4.14 -7.54 -17.99
C ILE A 2 2.75 -6.93 -18.03
N ALA A 3 2.44 -6.20 -19.10
CA ALA A 3 1.06 -5.86 -19.44
C ALA A 3 0.53 -6.84 -20.50
N VAL A 4 -0.75 -7.17 -20.38
CA VAL A 4 -1.45 -8.06 -21.30
C VAL A 4 -2.55 -7.29 -22.02
N ASP A 5 -2.66 -7.50 -23.32
CA ASP A 5 -3.77 -7.03 -24.13
C ASP A 5 -4.88 -8.09 -24.14
N ILE A 6 -6.13 -7.62 -24.11
CA ILE A 6 -7.31 -8.46 -24.11
C ILE A 6 -7.96 -8.38 -25.50
N ASP A 7 -7.67 -9.36 -26.34
CA ASP A 7 -8.29 -9.47 -27.66
C ASP A 7 -9.67 -10.13 -27.54
N ARG A 8 -10.71 -9.27 -27.49
CA ARG A 8 -12.10 -9.71 -27.38
C ARG A 8 -12.63 -10.35 -28.68
N ASN A 9 -11.93 -10.21 -29.79
CA ASN A 9 -12.35 -10.73 -31.09
C ASN A 9 -11.79 -12.14 -31.36
N HIS A 10 -10.81 -12.60 -30.57
CA HIS A 10 -10.22 -13.94 -30.68
C HIS A 10 -10.43 -14.74 -29.40
N PRO A 11 -11.61 -15.37 -29.20
CA PRO A 11 -12.02 -15.99 -27.94
C PRO A 11 -11.15 -17.19 -27.49
N THR A 12 -10.30 -17.71 -28.36
CA THR A 12 -9.36 -18.80 -28.06
C THR A 12 -7.95 -18.32 -27.69
N GLN A 13 -7.64 -17.03 -27.91
CA GLN A 13 -6.36 -16.40 -27.54
C GLN A 13 -6.61 -14.99 -26.99
N VAL A 14 -7.44 -14.94 -25.95
CA VAL A 14 -7.97 -13.69 -25.37
C VAL A 14 -6.87 -12.83 -24.75
N LEU A 15 -5.73 -13.40 -24.34
CA LEU A 15 -4.64 -12.67 -23.69
C LEU A 15 -3.36 -12.77 -24.53
N THR A 16 -2.83 -11.62 -24.93
CA THR A 16 -1.49 -11.51 -25.55
C THR A 16 -0.61 -10.56 -24.76
N LYS A 17 0.70 -10.72 -24.82
CA LYS A 17 1.63 -9.79 -24.16
C LYS A 17 1.63 -8.46 -24.92
N ALA A 18 1.22 -7.37 -24.28
CA ALA A 18 1.32 -6.03 -24.83
C ALA A 18 2.76 -5.52 -24.77
N TRP A 19 3.35 -5.52 -23.57
CA TRP A 19 4.73 -5.11 -23.36
C TRP A 19 5.31 -5.70 -22.07
N HIS A 20 6.63 -5.55 -21.91
CA HIS A 20 7.36 -5.96 -20.72
C HIS A 20 8.34 -4.86 -20.30
N PHE A 21 8.26 -4.41 -19.04
CA PHE A 21 9.25 -3.55 -18.41
C PHE A 21 10.18 -4.40 -17.53
N ALA A 22 11.47 -4.44 -17.88
CA ALA A 22 12.49 -5.18 -17.13
C ALA A 22 12.96 -4.37 -15.90
N PHE A 23 13.10 -5.05 -14.76
CA PHE A 23 13.52 -4.45 -13.49
C PHE A 23 14.08 -5.53 -12.54
N GLY A 24 14.78 -5.13 -11.49
CA GLY A 24 15.26 -6.01 -10.43
C GLY A 24 14.16 -6.35 -9.44
N GLY A 25 14.02 -7.62 -9.08
CA GLY A 25 13.03 -8.09 -8.09
C GLY A 25 13.68 -8.47 -6.76
N PRO A 26 12.88 -8.78 -5.73
CA PRO A 26 11.42 -8.98 -5.78
C PRO A 26 10.60 -7.68 -5.85
N SER A 27 9.37 -7.81 -6.37
CA SER A 27 8.26 -6.87 -6.13
C SER A 27 7.27 -7.58 -5.20
N GLY A 28 6.84 -6.89 -4.14
CA GLY A 28 5.90 -7.44 -3.17
C GLY A 28 4.54 -6.75 -3.16
N ALA A 29 4.40 -5.56 -3.77
CA ALA A 29 3.16 -4.82 -3.81
C ALA A 29 2.34 -5.11 -5.07
N SER A 30 1.01 -4.99 -4.98
CA SER A 30 0.19 -4.90 -6.19
C SER A 30 0.43 -3.55 -6.88
N PRO A 31 0.56 -3.52 -8.23
CA PRO A 31 0.67 -2.26 -8.96
C PRO A 31 -0.56 -1.37 -8.77
N LEU A 32 -0.35 -0.07 -8.81
CA LEU A 32 -1.39 0.96 -8.88
C LEU A 32 -1.40 1.57 -10.28
N VAL A 33 -2.58 1.69 -10.89
CA VAL A 33 -2.74 2.40 -12.17
C VAL A 33 -3.54 3.67 -11.94
N GLN A 34 -2.99 4.82 -12.34
CA GLN A 34 -3.68 6.11 -12.30
C GLN A 34 -3.33 6.91 -13.55
N ASN A 35 -4.33 7.38 -14.27
CA ASN A 35 -4.16 8.24 -15.46
C ASN A 35 -3.18 7.67 -16.51
N GLY A 36 -3.22 6.35 -16.75
CA GLY A 36 -2.35 5.68 -17.72
C GLY A 36 -0.92 5.39 -17.24
N VAL A 37 -0.59 5.74 -15.99
CA VAL A 37 0.71 5.43 -15.38
C VAL A 37 0.56 4.28 -14.39
N VAL A 38 1.46 3.31 -14.49
CA VAL A 38 1.58 2.17 -13.60
C VAL A 38 2.68 2.42 -12.57
N TYR A 39 2.32 2.36 -11.29
CA TYR A 39 3.20 2.51 -10.15
C TYR A 39 3.40 1.15 -9.47
N PHE A 40 4.63 0.72 -9.26
CA PHE A 40 4.96 -0.58 -8.67
C PHE A 40 6.32 -0.54 -7.97
N ASP A 41 6.65 -1.58 -7.20
CA ASP A 41 7.92 -1.71 -6.47
C ASP A 41 8.87 -2.73 -7.11
N GLY A 42 10.12 -2.73 -6.66
CA GLY A 42 11.15 -3.72 -7.02
C GLY A 42 12.39 -3.60 -6.15
N SER A 43 13.49 -4.24 -6.55
CA SER A 43 14.79 -4.24 -5.84
C SER A 43 15.97 -3.75 -6.67
N GLY A 44 15.71 -3.14 -7.84
CA GLY A 44 16.72 -2.40 -8.61
C GLY A 44 16.28 -2.10 -10.05
N LEU A 45 17.09 -1.35 -10.79
CA LEU A 45 16.75 -0.89 -12.13
C LEU A 45 16.86 -1.99 -13.19
N ASN A 46 17.77 -2.95 -13.00
CA ASN A 46 18.05 -4.00 -13.96
C ASN A 46 17.70 -5.38 -13.38
N PRO A 47 17.30 -6.34 -14.22
CA PRO A 47 17.15 -7.73 -13.79
C PRO A 47 18.42 -8.24 -13.10
N GLY A 48 18.26 -8.80 -11.90
CA GLY A 48 19.38 -9.30 -11.08
C GLY A 48 19.92 -8.29 -10.06
N ASP A 49 19.54 -7.01 -10.15
CA ASP A 49 19.77 -6.06 -9.05
C ASP A 49 18.84 -6.43 -7.87
N ASP A 50 19.41 -6.74 -6.70
CA ASP A 50 18.66 -7.24 -5.52
C ASP A 50 18.91 -6.44 -4.23
N GLY A 51 19.62 -5.31 -4.31
CA GLY A 51 20.18 -4.65 -3.13
C GLY A 51 19.43 -3.43 -2.59
N GLN A 52 18.55 -2.79 -3.37
CA GLN A 52 17.90 -1.54 -2.96
C GLN A 52 16.42 -1.52 -3.35
N PRO A 53 15.49 -1.36 -2.39
CA PRO A 53 14.08 -1.17 -2.68
C PRO A 53 13.87 0.02 -3.62
N HIS A 54 13.13 -0.20 -4.70
CA HIS A 54 12.80 0.82 -5.68
C HIS A 54 11.28 0.96 -5.84
N LEU A 55 10.84 2.18 -6.11
CA LEU A 55 9.54 2.51 -6.66
C LEU A 55 9.70 2.96 -8.10
N PHE A 56 8.77 2.57 -8.96
CA PHE A 56 8.76 2.90 -10.38
C PHE A 56 7.44 3.56 -10.77
N ALA A 57 7.52 4.47 -11.74
CA ALA A 57 6.37 4.90 -12.53
C ALA A 57 6.66 4.65 -14.00
N VAL A 58 5.81 3.86 -14.64
CA VAL A 58 5.93 3.49 -16.04
C VAL A 58 4.63 3.85 -16.76
N THR A 59 4.74 4.57 -17.87
CA THR A 59 3.62 4.82 -18.79
C THR A 59 3.78 3.97 -20.03
N GLU A 60 2.72 3.91 -20.83
CA GLU A 60 2.78 3.36 -22.17
C GLU A 60 3.06 4.47 -23.20
N GLN A 61 3.82 4.16 -24.24
CA GLN A 61 4.02 5.01 -25.41
C GLN A 61 3.89 4.19 -26.69
N ASN A 62 3.38 4.81 -27.76
CA ASN A 62 3.33 4.19 -29.08
C ASN A 62 4.63 4.48 -29.84
N VAL A 63 5.38 3.42 -30.16
CA VAL A 63 6.59 3.48 -30.96
C VAL A 63 6.35 2.66 -32.23
N ASN A 64 6.25 3.34 -33.37
CA ASN A 64 6.04 2.73 -34.69
C ASN A 64 4.84 1.75 -34.74
N GLY A 65 3.72 2.12 -34.12
CA GLY A 65 2.51 1.30 -34.10
C GLY A 65 2.49 0.21 -33.02
N SER A 66 3.52 0.11 -32.19
CA SER A 66 3.59 -0.85 -31.08
C SER A 66 3.61 -0.12 -29.72
N LEU A 67 2.83 -0.63 -28.75
CA LEU A 67 2.88 -0.14 -27.38
C LEU A 67 4.17 -0.61 -26.70
N GLN A 68 4.90 0.32 -26.08
CA GLN A 68 6.14 0.07 -25.36
C GLN A 68 6.09 0.77 -23.99
N PRO A 69 6.74 0.22 -22.95
CA PRO A 69 6.79 0.88 -21.66
C PRO A 69 7.82 2.02 -21.69
N GLN A 70 7.51 3.10 -20.99
CA GLN A 70 8.39 4.24 -20.78
C GLN A 70 8.51 4.53 -19.29
N LEU A 71 9.74 4.45 -18.77
CA LEU A 71 10.03 4.88 -17.40
C LEU A 71 9.88 6.40 -17.29
N LEU A 72 9.00 6.85 -16.40
CA LEU A 72 8.84 8.26 -16.06
C LEU A 72 9.79 8.67 -14.94
N TRP A 73 9.84 7.86 -13.88
CA TRP A 73 10.76 8.04 -12.76
C TRP A 73 10.96 6.74 -12.00
N SER A 74 12.07 6.69 -11.25
CA SER A 74 12.36 5.66 -10.25
C SER A 74 12.92 6.28 -8.97
N LYS A 75 12.59 5.71 -7.81
CA LYS A 75 13.06 6.17 -6.50
C LYS A 75 13.54 5.02 -5.63
N ASN A 76 14.69 5.19 -4.99
CA ASN A 76 15.30 4.23 -4.07
C ASN A 76 15.36 4.72 -2.62
N ASP A 77 14.53 5.72 -2.30
CA ASP A 77 14.45 6.39 -1.00
C ASP A 77 13.36 5.79 -0.11
N ILE A 78 12.83 4.61 -0.45
CA ILE A 78 11.87 3.88 0.39
C ILE A 78 12.62 2.97 1.38
N ASN A 79 12.25 3.07 2.65
CA ASN A 79 12.89 2.31 3.71
C ASN A 79 12.30 0.89 3.80
N GLY A 80 12.96 -0.08 3.18
CA GLY A 80 12.56 -1.50 3.16
C GLY A 80 11.70 -1.87 1.94
N ASN A 81 11.58 -3.17 1.68
CA ASN A 81 10.77 -3.70 0.59
C ASN A 81 9.29 -3.35 0.77
N VAL A 82 8.56 -3.12 -0.31
CA VAL A 82 7.12 -2.90 -0.26
C VAL A 82 6.40 -4.25 -0.33
N GLN A 83 5.40 -4.46 0.53
CA GLN A 83 4.60 -5.70 0.55
C GLN A 83 3.09 -5.45 0.49
N ALA A 84 2.67 -4.19 0.47
CA ALA A 84 1.27 -3.80 0.54
C ALA A 84 0.93 -2.86 -0.62
N SER A 85 -0.28 -3.00 -1.15
CA SER A 85 -0.76 -2.19 -2.27
C SER A 85 -0.72 -0.70 -1.94
N PHE A 86 -0.32 0.10 -2.94
CA PHE A 86 -0.43 1.56 -2.86
C PHE A 86 -1.89 2.00 -2.84
N ALA A 87 -2.16 3.17 -2.27
CA ALA A 87 -3.47 3.79 -2.29
C ALA A 87 -3.42 5.22 -2.82
N VAL A 88 -4.29 5.56 -3.77
CA VAL A 88 -4.42 6.94 -4.27
C VAL A 88 -4.95 7.82 -3.16
N ASP A 89 -4.28 8.94 -2.92
CA ASP A 89 -4.81 10.01 -2.08
C ASP A 89 -5.70 10.91 -2.96
N PRO A 90 -6.99 11.13 -2.63
CA PRO A 90 -7.87 11.97 -3.45
C PRO A 90 -7.43 13.44 -3.50
N ARG A 91 -6.50 13.86 -2.64
CA ARG A 91 -5.87 15.19 -2.67
C ARG A 91 -4.66 15.25 -3.62
N GLY A 92 -4.35 14.14 -4.29
CA GLY A 92 -3.21 13.96 -5.20
C GLY A 92 -2.08 13.11 -4.57
N GLY A 93 -1.33 12.39 -5.40
CA GLY A 93 -0.29 11.48 -4.91
C GLY A 93 -0.83 10.10 -4.52
N PHE A 94 0.04 9.24 -4.03
CA PHE A 94 -0.30 7.92 -3.50
C PHE A 94 0.45 7.65 -2.20
N TRP A 95 -0.09 6.76 -1.39
CA TRP A 95 0.53 6.31 -0.15
C TRP A 95 1.23 4.97 -0.33
N SER A 96 2.38 4.84 0.32
CA SER A 96 3.20 3.64 0.37
C SER A 96 3.87 3.51 1.73
N PHE A 97 4.36 2.31 2.05
CA PHE A 97 5.32 2.10 3.13
C PHE A 97 6.23 0.93 2.78
N GLY A 98 7.45 0.95 3.31
CA GLY A 98 8.31 -0.22 3.31
C GLY A 98 8.10 -1.05 4.57
N VAL A 99 8.29 -2.36 4.47
CA VAL A 99 8.15 -3.30 5.60
C VAL A 99 9.08 -2.87 6.73
N GLY A 100 8.50 -2.63 7.90
CA GLY A 100 9.24 -2.22 9.08
C GLY A 100 9.53 -0.71 9.19
N SER A 101 9.27 0.11 8.17
CA SER A 101 9.68 1.53 8.12
C SER A 101 9.15 2.41 9.26
N GLY A 102 8.06 2.01 9.92
CA GLY A 102 7.39 2.80 10.95
C GLY A 102 6.67 4.04 10.39
N THR A 103 6.80 4.30 9.10
CA THR A 103 6.31 5.50 8.41
C THR A 103 5.39 5.12 7.25
N LEU A 104 4.27 5.83 7.14
CA LEU A 104 3.47 5.92 5.92
C LEU A 104 3.96 7.14 5.14
N GLU A 105 4.13 7.01 3.83
CA GLU A 105 4.67 8.08 2.98
C GLU A 105 3.71 8.37 1.84
N ARG A 106 3.26 9.63 1.76
CA ARG A 106 2.54 10.16 0.60
C ARG A 106 3.56 10.64 -0.42
N ARG A 107 3.46 10.15 -1.64
CA ARG A 107 4.40 10.43 -2.73
C ARG A 107 3.73 11.09 -3.92
N SER A 108 4.52 11.91 -4.62
CA SER A 108 4.13 12.55 -5.87
C SER A 108 3.97 11.52 -6.98
N MET A 109 2.83 11.55 -7.67
CA MET A 109 2.59 10.74 -8.88
C MET A 109 3.55 11.12 -10.04
N THR A 110 4.01 12.37 -10.08
CA THR A 110 4.78 12.91 -11.20
C THR A 110 6.29 12.77 -11.02
N THR A 111 6.76 12.78 -9.77
CA THR A 111 8.21 12.82 -9.47
C THR A 111 8.68 11.72 -8.53
N GLY A 112 7.76 10.97 -7.91
CA GLY A 112 8.05 9.98 -6.87
C GLY A 112 8.52 10.57 -5.53
N ALA A 113 8.70 11.90 -5.44
CA ALA A 113 9.16 12.56 -4.24
C ALA A 113 8.17 12.41 -3.09
N ILE A 114 8.68 12.24 -1.87
CA ILE A 114 7.88 12.25 -0.64
C ILE A 114 7.30 13.66 -0.44
N LEU A 115 5.97 13.73 -0.34
CA LEU A 115 5.21 14.94 -0.08
C LEU A 115 4.93 15.12 1.42
N THR A 116 4.65 14.01 2.11
CA THR A 116 4.31 14.00 3.54
C THR A 116 4.55 12.61 4.09
N SER A 117 4.90 12.51 5.38
CA SER A 117 5.03 11.24 6.08
C SER A 117 4.28 11.25 7.41
N ILE A 118 3.75 10.10 7.81
CA ILE A 118 3.08 9.89 9.09
C ILE A 118 3.85 8.82 9.86
N ASN A 119 4.33 9.16 11.06
CA ASN A 119 4.96 8.21 11.96
C ASN A 119 3.89 7.42 12.72
N VAL A 120 3.80 6.11 12.45
CA VAL A 120 2.78 5.23 13.03
C VAL A 120 2.94 5.07 14.53
N THR A 121 4.18 5.04 15.03
CA THR A 121 4.46 4.91 16.46
C THR A 121 3.96 6.13 17.23
N SER A 122 4.32 7.33 16.77
CA SER A 122 3.85 8.58 17.36
C SER A 122 2.34 8.71 17.28
N LEU A 123 1.75 8.34 16.13
CA LEU A 123 0.31 8.43 15.91
C LEU A 123 -0.50 7.54 16.86
N LEU A 124 -0.02 6.31 17.10
CA LEU A 124 -0.69 5.40 18.02
C LEU A 124 -0.56 5.84 19.48
N GLY A 125 0.50 6.58 19.84
CA GLY A 125 0.74 7.02 21.22
C GLY A 125 0.78 5.85 22.21
N GLN A 126 1.36 4.72 21.78
CA GLN A 126 1.50 3.51 22.61
C GLN A 126 2.97 3.25 22.89
N ARG A 127 3.26 2.56 24.00
CA ARG A 127 4.61 2.07 24.27
C ARG A 127 5.03 1.08 23.17
N GLY A 128 6.23 1.27 22.64
CA GLY A 128 6.84 0.43 21.61
C GLY A 128 7.01 1.13 20.27
N THR A 129 7.57 0.38 19.32
CA THR A 129 7.68 0.79 17.92
C THR A 129 6.64 0.02 17.12
N TYR A 130 5.94 0.71 16.23
CA TYR A 130 4.90 0.16 15.38
C TYR A 130 5.19 0.49 13.93
N SER A 131 4.90 -0.47 13.05
CA SER A 131 5.02 -0.34 11.60
C SER A 131 3.69 -0.70 10.93
N PRO A 132 3.36 -0.09 9.77
CA PRO A 132 2.20 -0.50 9.00
C PRO A 132 2.29 -1.98 8.60
N SER A 133 1.15 -2.67 8.52
CA SER A 133 1.10 -4.13 8.32
C SER A 133 0.13 -4.61 7.24
N SER A 134 -0.66 -3.74 6.62
CA SER A 134 -1.75 -4.12 5.71
C SER A 134 -1.73 -3.34 4.41
N ALA A 135 -2.54 -3.77 3.44
CA ALA A 135 -2.94 -2.90 2.34
C ALA A 135 -3.56 -1.59 2.88
N ILE A 136 -3.29 -0.48 2.19
CA ILE A 136 -3.83 0.83 2.53
C ILE A 136 -5.18 0.97 1.84
N THR A 137 -6.21 1.41 2.57
CA THR A 137 -7.50 1.78 1.97
C THR A 137 -7.79 3.24 2.28
N ILE A 138 -8.20 4.02 1.29
CA ILE A 138 -8.58 5.43 1.48
C ILE A 138 -10.02 5.60 1.01
N ALA A 139 -10.82 6.26 1.84
CA ALA A 139 -12.22 6.56 1.56
C ALA A 139 -12.51 8.06 1.79
N GLY A 140 -13.61 8.54 1.22
CA GLY A 140 -14.04 9.93 1.34
C GLY A 140 -13.46 10.86 0.27
N PRO A 141 -14.03 12.07 0.15
CA PRO A 141 -13.59 13.07 -0.82
C PRO A 141 -12.26 13.70 -0.42
N ALA A 142 -11.63 14.46 -1.35
CA ALA A 142 -10.42 15.22 -1.08
C ALA A 142 -10.56 16.21 0.09
N SER A 143 -11.77 16.72 0.35
CA SER A 143 -12.05 17.62 1.48
C SER A 143 -12.06 16.92 2.84
N GLN A 144 -12.22 15.60 2.90
CA GLN A 144 -12.23 14.81 4.14
C GLN A 144 -11.82 13.36 3.88
N PRO A 145 -10.55 13.10 3.53
CA PRO A 145 -10.10 11.76 3.22
C PRO A 145 -9.69 11.01 4.49
N VAL A 146 -10.13 9.76 4.60
CA VAL A 146 -9.81 8.87 5.72
C VAL A 146 -9.03 7.66 5.21
N MET A 147 -7.88 7.41 5.81
CA MET A 147 -7.08 6.21 5.56
C MET A 147 -7.38 5.14 6.62
N LEU A 148 -7.59 3.92 6.18
CA LEU A 148 -7.63 2.71 6.99
C LEU A 148 -6.37 1.89 6.76
N VAL A 149 -5.71 1.52 7.86
CA VAL A 149 -4.45 0.76 7.80
C VAL A 149 -4.24 -0.03 9.09
N GLY A 150 -3.65 -1.22 8.96
CA GLY A 150 -3.19 -2.04 10.08
C GLY A 150 -1.80 -1.61 10.54
N ALA A 151 -1.54 -1.75 11.83
CA ALA A 151 -0.23 -1.52 12.42
C ALA A 151 0.14 -2.67 13.37
N ILE A 152 1.40 -3.07 13.35
CA ILE A 152 1.93 -4.15 14.17
C ILE A 152 3.13 -3.66 14.98
N ALA A 153 3.19 -4.04 16.25
CA ALA A 153 4.34 -3.76 17.10
C ALA A 153 5.56 -4.54 16.61
N ALA A 154 6.70 -3.85 16.48
CA ALA A 154 7.98 -4.50 16.33
C ALA A 154 8.26 -5.34 17.57
N GLN A 155 8.72 -6.58 17.37
CA GLN A 155 9.17 -7.40 18.49
C GLN A 155 10.40 -6.73 19.11
N SER A 156 10.36 -6.49 20.41
CA SER A 156 11.53 -6.02 21.15
C SER A 156 11.62 -6.75 22.48
N VAL A 157 12.83 -6.93 22.98
CA VAL A 157 13.08 -7.48 24.33
C VAL A 157 12.38 -6.67 25.44
N ALA A 158 12.09 -5.38 25.19
CA ALA A 158 11.38 -4.51 26.13
C ALA A 158 9.85 -4.67 26.09
N ILE A 159 9.30 -5.37 25.08
CA ILE A 159 7.86 -5.61 24.92
C ILE A 159 7.67 -7.10 24.60
N PRO A 160 7.43 -7.93 25.63
CA PRO A 160 7.28 -9.38 25.46
C PRO A 160 6.01 -9.77 24.68
N PHE A 161 5.15 -8.80 24.36
CA PHE A 161 3.81 -8.98 23.79
C PHE A 161 3.66 -8.19 22.49
N ARG A 162 3.40 -8.88 21.37
CA ARG A 162 3.17 -8.20 20.10
C ARG A 162 1.71 -7.74 20.04
N ARG A 163 1.52 -6.43 19.96
CA ARG A 163 0.19 -5.81 19.80
C ARG A 163 -0.03 -5.38 18.37
N SER A 164 -1.28 -5.39 17.94
CA SER A 164 -1.66 -4.90 16.62
C SER A 164 -2.95 -4.10 16.67
N TRP A 165 -3.08 -3.19 15.72
CA TRP A 165 -4.15 -2.23 15.66
C TRP A 165 -4.66 -2.11 14.23
N VAL A 166 -5.96 -1.91 14.07
CA VAL A 166 -6.52 -1.24 12.90
C VAL A 166 -6.75 0.21 13.28
N MET A 167 -6.37 1.14 12.43
CA MET A 167 -6.54 2.57 12.68
C MET A 167 -7.16 3.30 11.51
N ALA A 168 -7.92 4.34 11.83
CA ALA A 168 -8.38 5.35 10.89
C ALA A 168 -7.62 6.66 11.12
N ILE A 169 -7.16 7.25 10.02
CA ILE A 169 -6.37 8.47 10.01
C ILE A 169 -7.10 9.50 9.16
N ASP A 170 -7.35 10.68 9.73
CA ASP A 170 -7.74 11.85 8.95
C ASP A 170 -6.50 12.35 8.21
N LEU A 171 -6.53 12.24 6.89
CA LEU A 171 -5.38 12.58 6.07
C LEU A 171 -5.13 14.10 6.01
N ASN A 172 -6.14 14.95 6.24
CA ASN A 172 -5.96 16.41 6.25
C ASN A 172 -5.16 16.90 7.46
N THR A 173 -5.42 16.30 8.61
CA THR A 173 -4.72 16.64 9.86
C THR A 173 -3.55 15.72 10.15
N SER A 174 -3.45 14.58 9.44
CA SER A 174 -2.59 13.45 9.81
C SER A 174 -2.87 12.95 11.24
N GLY A 175 -4.08 13.18 11.73
CA GLY A 175 -4.53 12.84 13.07
C GLY A 175 -5.22 11.47 13.13
N LEU A 176 -5.09 10.80 14.28
CA LEU A 176 -5.79 9.55 14.55
C LEU A 176 -7.28 9.86 14.82
N LEU A 177 -8.18 9.28 14.02
CA LEU A 177 -9.62 9.36 14.27
C LEU A 177 -10.05 8.33 15.30
N TRP A 178 -9.62 7.08 15.09
CA TRP A 178 -9.85 5.97 16.00
C TRP A 178 -8.85 4.84 15.75
N LYS A 179 -8.75 3.92 16.72
CA LYS A 179 -8.02 2.67 16.58
C LYS A 179 -8.72 1.55 17.35
N VAL A 180 -8.59 0.33 16.86
CA VAL A 180 -9.14 -0.88 17.48
C VAL A 180 -8.05 -1.94 17.56
N ARG A 181 -7.91 -2.56 18.73
CA ARG A 181 -6.96 -3.65 18.95
C ARG A 181 -7.43 -4.91 18.22
N VAL A 182 -6.52 -5.61 17.54
CA VAL A 182 -6.88 -6.83 16.77
C VAL A 182 -6.60 -8.11 17.56
N ASP A 183 -5.52 -8.13 18.34
CA ASP A 183 -5.13 -9.27 19.15
C ASP A 183 -6.03 -9.43 20.40
N ASN A 184 -6.45 -10.68 20.65
CA ASN A 184 -7.34 -11.04 21.78
C ASN A 184 -6.57 -11.30 23.08
N SER A 185 -5.24 -11.41 23.03
CA SER A 185 -4.40 -11.60 24.20
C SER A 185 -3.01 -11.04 23.95
N ASP A 186 -2.30 -10.71 25.02
CA ASP A 186 -0.91 -10.25 24.94
C ASP A 186 0.05 -11.36 24.42
N HIS A 187 -0.37 -12.62 24.39
CA HIS A 187 0.51 -13.77 24.06
C HIS A 187 0.35 -14.31 22.63
N GLN A 188 -0.68 -13.90 21.90
CA GLN A 188 -0.94 -14.37 20.54
C GLN A 188 -1.06 -13.19 19.59
N LEU A 189 -0.04 -13.02 18.75
CA LEU A 189 -0.06 -12.00 17.70
C LEU A 189 -1.10 -12.37 16.65
N ASP A 190 -2.16 -11.59 16.58
CA ASP A 190 -3.04 -11.53 15.41
C ASP A 190 -2.84 -10.17 14.74
N PHE A 191 -2.92 -10.07 13.41
CA PHE A 191 -2.83 -8.80 12.70
C PHE A 191 -3.54 -8.89 11.36
N THR A 192 -3.77 -7.74 10.73
CA THR A 192 -4.32 -7.68 9.38
C THR A 192 -3.24 -7.34 8.37
N SER A 193 -3.22 -8.08 7.26
CA SER A 193 -2.40 -7.83 6.08
C SER A 193 -3.23 -7.46 4.85
N THR A 194 -4.56 -7.50 4.96
CA THR A 194 -5.49 -7.42 3.84
C THR A 194 -6.05 -6.01 3.64
N GLN A 195 -6.86 -5.83 2.60
CA GLN A 195 -7.57 -4.58 2.32
C GLN A 195 -8.80 -4.44 3.21
N PHE A 196 -9.22 -3.20 3.48
CA PHE A 196 -10.42 -2.90 4.25
C PHE A 196 -11.59 -2.61 3.31
N ALA A 197 -12.69 -3.31 3.46
CA ALA A 197 -13.93 -2.97 2.77
C ALA A 197 -14.76 -2.02 3.66
N VAL A 198 -15.25 -0.92 3.10
CA VAL A 198 -16.16 0.01 3.80
C VAL A 198 -17.54 -0.15 3.20
N THR A 199 -18.52 -0.48 4.04
CA THR A 199 -19.93 -0.65 3.63
C THR A 199 -20.68 0.70 3.59
N GLN A 200 -22.01 0.66 3.54
CA GLN A 200 -22.93 1.77 3.20
C GLN A 200 -22.59 3.16 3.78
N ALA A 201 -22.95 4.21 3.04
CA ALA A 201 -22.57 5.60 3.29
C ALA A 201 -23.11 6.21 4.59
N SER A 202 -24.28 5.78 5.09
CA SER A 202 -24.91 6.39 6.27
C SER A 202 -24.40 5.83 7.60
N ASN A 203 -23.98 4.57 7.63
CA ASN A 203 -23.42 3.87 8.79
C ASN A 203 -22.27 2.96 8.32
N PRO A 204 -21.08 3.53 8.08
CA PRO A 204 -19.98 2.77 7.50
C PRO A 204 -19.50 1.69 8.47
N ILE A 205 -19.64 0.43 8.07
CA ILE A 205 -18.97 -0.71 8.71
C ILE A 205 -17.69 -1.02 7.93
N VAL A 206 -16.57 -1.07 8.63
CA VAL A 206 -15.28 -1.50 8.11
C VAL A 206 -15.16 -3.01 8.31
N VAL A 207 -15.04 -3.76 7.22
CA VAL A 207 -14.84 -5.21 7.21
C VAL A 207 -13.43 -5.54 6.77
N PHE A 208 -12.75 -6.42 7.49
CA PHE A 208 -11.38 -6.85 7.20
C PHE A 208 -11.13 -8.25 7.73
N SER A 209 -10.02 -8.86 7.35
CA SER A 209 -9.59 -10.13 7.94
C SER A 209 -8.34 -9.95 8.81
N SER A 210 -8.23 -10.79 9.83
CA SER A 210 -6.99 -10.99 10.57
C SER A 210 -6.42 -12.38 10.30
N GLN A 211 -5.13 -12.56 10.56
CA GLN A 211 -4.42 -13.80 10.27
C GLN A 211 -4.99 -15.00 11.03
N LEU A 212 -5.45 -14.81 12.27
CA LEU A 212 -5.85 -15.91 13.16
C LEU A 212 -7.36 -16.00 13.37
N GLN A 213 -8.08 -14.89 13.32
CA GLN A 213 -9.52 -14.86 13.67
C GLN A 213 -10.44 -14.76 12.45
N GLY A 214 -9.90 -14.69 11.24
CA GLY A 214 -10.71 -14.57 10.02
C GLY A 214 -11.35 -13.20 9.89
N ALA A 215 -12.61 -13.14 9.43
CA ALA A 215 -13.31 -11.89 9.14
C ALA A 215 -13.76 -11.16 10.42
N ARG A 216 -13.56 -9.84 10.46
CA ARG A 216 -13.92 -8.93 11.54
C ARG A 216 -14.62 -7.70 10.97
N ALA A 217 -15.42 -7.03 11.80
CA ALA A 217 -16.12 -5.81 11.45
C ALA A 217 -15.99 -4.75 12.57
N ILE A 218 -15.84 -3.48 12.19
CA ILE A 218 -15.86 -2.32 13.09
C ILE A 218 -16.90 -1.35 12.57
N GLY A 219 -17.89 -1.00 13.40
CA GLY A 219 -18.98 -0.08 13.06
C GLY A 219 -20.02 -0.07 14.17
N LEU A 220 -20.93 0.91 14.14
CA LEU A 220 -22.11 0.90 15.02
C LEU A 220 -23.12 -0.13 14.46
N PRO A 221 -23.73 -0.97 15.32
CA PRO A 221 -24.83 -1.86 14.91
C PRO A 221 -26.07 -1.08 14.46
#